data_AF-A0A7V9JRI3-F1
#
_entry.id   AF-A0A7V9JRI3-F1
#
_cell.length_a   1.000
_cell.length_b   1.000
_cell.length_c   1.000
_cell.angle_alpha   90.00
_cell.angle_beta   90.00
_cell.angle_gamma   90.00
#
_symmetry.space_group_name_H-M   'P 1'
#
loop_
_entity.id
_entity.type
_entity.pdbx_description
1 polymer ?
#
loop_
_entity_poly.entity_id
_entity_poly.type
_entity_poly.pdbx_seq_one_letter_code
_entity_poly.pdbx_strand_id
1 'polypeptide(L)'
;MDAKEVGNLWGDLPSVPPSTPAMHLRGQADELSRLSGGALRGEIRGGPQQDQFQYALIVTAPAVSGLACTIVQVSYGIALYPLALHDTVTSTTFTCDDEAKYVQTLGAILRSPPVRRILS
;
A
#
# COMPACT_ATOMS: atom_id res chain seq x y z
N MET A 1 21.88 25.47 40.80
CA MET A 1 21.90 25.55 39.32
C MET A 1 20.61 24.90 38.85
N ASP A 2 19.59 25.71 38.65
CA ASP A 2 18.29 25.26 38.17
C ASP A 2 18.44 24.76 36.73
N ALA A 3 18.04 23.51 36.50
CA ALA A 3 17.92 22.97 35.16
C ALA A 3 16.80 23.74 34.46
N LYS A 4 17.17 24.65 33.55
CA LYS A 4 16.23 25.38 32.71
C LYS A 4 15.52 24.36 31.83
N GLU A 5 14.21 24.19 32.01
CA GLU A 5 13.40 23.31 31.16
C GLU A 5 13.62 23.72 29.70
N VAL A 6 14.14 22.80 28.91
CA VAL A 6 14.28 22.99 27.47
C VAL A 6 12.88 22.87 26.90
N GLY A 7 12.22 24.01 26.64
CA GLY A 7 10.91 24.05 26.00
C GLY A 7 10.90 23.36 24.63
N ASN A 8 9.72 23.18 24.03
CA ASN A 8 9.59 22.50 22.73
C ASN A 8 10.50 23.14 21.67
N LEU A 9 11.57 22.42 21.29
CA LEU A 9 12.54 22.85 20.27
C LEU A 9 12.12 22.48 18.84
N TRP A 10 11.11 21.62 18.69
CA TRP A 10 10.66 21.10 17.40
C TRP A 10 9.66 22.02 16.70
N GLY A 11 9.18 23.06 17.39
CA GLY A 11 8.14 23.94 16.88
C GLY A 11 6.83 23.19 16.64
N ASP A 12 6.07 23.64 15.63
CA ASP A 12 4.84 22.99 15.21
C ASP A 12 5.15 21.77 14.33
N LEU A 13 4.76 20.59 14.79
CA LEU A 13 4.89 19.37 14.00
C LEU A 13 3.79 19.29 12.96
N PRO A 14 4.08 18.76 11.75
CA PRO A 14 3.05 18.53 10.75
C PRO A 14 2.02 17.53 11.27
N SER A 15 0.75 17.76 10.90
CA SER A 15 -0.33 16.81 11.21
C SER A 15 -0.06 15.49 10.48
N VAL A 16 -0.08 14.38 11.24
CA VAL A 16 0.04 13.04 10.67
C VAL A 16 -1.30 12.66 10.03
N PRO A 17 -1.32 12.24 8.75
CA PRO A 17 -2.55 11.82 8.11
C PRO A 17 -3.22 10.65 8.87
N PRO A 18 -4.57 10.62 8.94
CA PRO A 18 -5.29 9.58 9.69
C PRO A 18 -5.15 8.19 9.05
N SER A 19 -4.78 8.13 7.76
CA SER A 19 -4.54 6.89 7.02
C SER A 19 -3.23 6.94 6.25
N THR A 20 -2.54 5.81 6.18
CA THR A 20 -1.31 5.65 5.38
C THR A 20 -1.62 4.91 4.07
N PRO A 21 -0.76 5.04 3.04
CA PRO A 21 -0.92 4.26 1.82
C PRO A 21 -1.02 2.74 2.07
N ALA A 22 -0.25 2.22 3.04
CA ALA A 22 -0.33 0.82 3.46
C ALA A 22 -1.69 0.43 4.06
N MET A 23 -2.35 1.32 4.81
CA MET A 23 -3.69 1.06 5.34
C MET A 23 -4.73 0.94 4.23
N HIS A 24 -4.66 1.79 3.19
CA HIS A 24 -5.54 1.65 2.03
C HIS A 24 -5.30 0.32 1.31
N LEU A 25 -4.04 -0.07 1.13
CA LEU A 25 -3.68 -1.33 0.48
C LEU A 25 -4.18 -2.54 1.29
N ARG A 26 -4.05 -2.52 2.62
CA ARG A 26 -4.61 -3.53 3.52
C ARG A 26 -6.12 -3.62 3.38
N GLY A 27 -6.82 -2.49 3.37
CA GLY A 27 -8.28 -2.47 3.20
C GLY A 27 -8.74 -3.12 1.90
N GLN A 28 -7.99 -2.94 0.80
CA GLN A 28 -8.28 -3.64 -0.46
C GLN A 28 -8.00 -5.15 -0.39
N ALA A 29 -6.96 -5.56 0.32
CA ALA A 29 -6.66 -6.98 0.54
C ALA A 29 -7.80 -7.68 1.30
N ASP A 30 -8.27 -7.05 2.38
CA ASP A 30 -9.35 -7.57 3.22
C ASP A 30 -10.67 -7.62 2.43
N GLU A 31 -10.96 -6.59 1.65
CA GLU A 31 -12.16 -6.51 0.81
C GLU A 31 -12.16 -7.61 -0.27
N LEU A 32 -11.03 -7.90 -0.91
CA LEU A 32 -10.90 -9.00 -1.86
C LEU A 32 -11.25 -10.35 -1.21
N SER A 33 -10.73 -10.59 0.00
CA SER A 33 -11.03 -11.82 0.73
C SER A 33 -12.50 -11.94 1.12
N ARG A 34 -13.11 -10.83 1.51
CA ARG A 34 -14.54 -10.77 1.83
C ARG A 34 -15.41 -11.03 0.60
N LEU A 35 -15.12 -10.36 -0.52
CA LEU A 35 -15.90 -10.47 -1.76
C LEU A 35 -15.79 -11.84 -2.42
N SER A 36 -14.62 -12.49 -2.31
CA SER A 36 -14.41 -13.84 -2.87
C SER A 36 -14.92 -14.96 -1.97
N GLY A 37 -15.49 -14.66 -0.79
CA GLY A 37 -15.92 -15.69 0.16
C GLY A 37 -14.77 -16.60 0.62
N GLY A 38 -13.54 -16.10 0.60
CA GLY A 38 -12.33 -16.88 0.94
C GLY A 38 -11.75 -17.70 -0.21
N ALA A 39 -12.33 -17.66 -1.41
CA ALA A 39 -11.73 -18.30 -2.60
C ALA A 39 -10.39 -17.64 -2.98
N LEU A 40 -10.24 -16.34 -2.70
CA LEU A 40 -8.99 -15.60 -2.81
C LEU A 40 -8.62 -14.99 -1.46
N ARG A 41 -7.34 -15.07 -1.11
CA ARG A 41 -6.79 -14.43 0.08
C ARG A 41 -5.93 -13.24 -0.33
N GLY A 42 -6.37 -12.03 0.01
CA GLY A 42 -5.55 -10.84 -0.07
C GLY A 42 -4.67 -10.73 1.17
N GLU A 43 -3.41 -10.38 0.99
CA GLU A 43 -2.51 -10.02 2.08
C GLU A 43 -1.58 -8.90 1.63
N ILE A 44 -1.18 -8.02 2.54
CA ILE A 44 -0.04 -7.15 2.29
C ILE A 44 1.19 -7.69 3.02
N ARG A 45 2.31 -7.77 2.31
CA ARG A 45 3.63 -8.08 2.84
C ARG A 45 4.56 -6.89 2.65
N GLY A 46 5.59 -6.81 3.48
CA GLY A 46 6.57 -5.72 3.42
C GLY A 46 6.70 -4.99 4.75
N GLY A 47 7.28 -3.81 4.70
CA GLY A 47 7.65 -3.04 5.89
C GLY A 47 8.68 -1.96 5.56
N PRO A 48 9.29 -1.36 6.59
CA PRO A 48 10.41 -0.45 6.40
C PRO A 48 11.61 -1.16 5.74
N GLN A 49 12.16 -0.54 4.71
CA GLN A 49 13.43 -0.86 4.06
C GLN A 49 14.29 0.40 4.02
N GLN A 50 15.41 0.39 4.74
CA GLN A 50 16.36 1.51 4.79
C GLN A 50 15.66 2.86 5.05
N ASP A 51 15.49 3.67 4.01
CA ASP A 51 14.97 5.04 4.00
C ASP A 51 13.50 5.14 3.55
N GLN A 52 12.86 4.03 3.22
CA GLN A 52 11.48 4.00 2.74
C GLN A 52 10.68 2.85 3.35
N PHE A 53 9.36 2.90 3.15
CA PHE A 53 8.46 1.80 3.38
C PHE A 53 8.12 1.17 2.04
N GLN A 54 8.14 -0.16 1.96
CA GLN A 54 7.71 -0.90 0.79
C GLN A 54 6.71 -1.98 1.18
N TYR A 55 5.51 -1.93 0.59
CA TYR A 55 4.44 -2.90 0.80
C TYR A 55 3.94 -3.46 -0.52
N ALA A 56 3.63 -4.75 -0.55
CA ALA A 56 3.14 -5.48 -1.71
C ALA A 56 1.78 -6.09 -1.40
N LEU A 57 0.79 -5.90 -2.27
CA LEU A 57 -0.46 -6.65 -2.25
C LEU A 57 -0.24 -7.97 -2.97
N ILE A 58 -0.42 -9.05 -2.23
CA ILE A 58 -0.33 -10.42 -2.71
C ILE A 58 -1.71 -11.04 -2.66
N VAL A 59 -2.07 -11.72 -3.73
CA VAL A 59 -3.30 -12.50 -3.83
C VAL A 59 -2.92 -13.96 -3.91
N THR A 60 -3.48 -14.76 -3.02
CA THR A 60 -3.28 -16.21 -2.97
C THR A 60 -4.59 -16.93 -3.28
N ALA A 61 -4.55 -17.95 -4.13
CA ALA A 61 -5.66 -18.85 -4.40
C ALA A 61 -5.46 -20.16 -3.61
N PRO A 62 -6.11 -20.35 -2.43
CA PRO A 62 -5.84 -21.51 -1.57
C PRO A 62 -6.21 -22.83 -2.24
N ALA A 63 -7.27 -22.83 -3.06
CA ALA A 63 -7.77 -24.03 -3.75
C ALA A 63 -6.80 -24.55 -4.83
N VAL A 64 -5.90 -23.71 -5.35
CA VAL A 64 -4.94 -24.07 -6.41
C VAL A 64 -3.54 -24.17 -5.83
N SER A 65 -3.36 -25.08 -4.87
CA SER A 65 -2.07 -25.32 -4.19
C SER A 65 -1.46 -24.09 -3.52
N GLY A 66 -2.26 -23.08 -3.17
CA GLY A 66 -1.77 -21.84 -2.57
C GLY A 66 -0.94 -20.97 -3.52
N LEU A 67 -1.19 -21.03 -4.84
CA LEU A 67 -0.54 -20.15 -5.80
C LEU A 67 -0.73 -18.69 -5.39
N ALA A 68 0.38 -17.95 -5.29
CA ALA A 68 0.40 -16.56 -4.88
C ALA A 68 0.96 -15.67 -5.99
N CYS A 69 0.32 -14.53 -6.21
CA CYS A 69 0.74 -13.53 -7.18
C CYS A 69 0.81 -12.16 -6.50
N THR A 70 1.89 -11.41 -6.76
CA THR A 70 1.94 -9.99 -6.38
C THR A 70 1.22 -9.19 -7.45
N ILE A 71 0.30 -8.31 -7.03
CA ILE A 71 -0.52 -7.49 -7.94
C ILE A 71 0.03 -6.07 -8.05
N VAL A 72 0.42 -5.49 -6.92
CA VAL A 72 0.91 -4.11 -6.86
C VAL A 72 1.86 -3.94 -5.69
N GLN A 73 2.86 -3.09 -5.85
CA GLN A 73 3.77 -2.67 -4.79
C GLN A 73 3.67 -1.15 -4.59
N VAL A 74 3.66 -0.71 -3.34
CA VAL A 74 3.61 0.69 -2.92
C VAL A 74 4.91 0.99 -2.19
N SER A 75 5.61 2.06 -2.57
CA SER A 75 6.83 2.52 -1.90
C SER A 75 6.74 4.01 -1.56
N TYR A 76 7.06 4.38 -0.33
CA TYR A 76 7.00 5.78 0.14
C TYR A 76 7.96 6.05 1.30
N GLY A 77 8.46 7.28 1.38
CA GLY A 77 9.25 7.75 2.53
C GLY A 77 8.38 8.20 3.71
N ILE A 78 9.01 8.77 4.74
CA ILE A 78 8.31 9.26 5.95
C ILE A 78 7.22 10.31 5.60
N ALA A 79 7.43 11.10 4.55
CA ALA A 79 6.49 12.12 4.09
C ALA A 79 5.22 11.56 3.41
N LEU A 80 5.07 10.23 3.29
CA LEU A 80 4.02 9.47 2.60
C LEU A 80 3.89 9.74 1.09
N TYR A 81 4.01 10.99 0.66
CA TYR A 81 3.94 11.43 -0.72
C TYR A 81 5.14 12.34 -1.07
N PRO A 82 5.61 12.33 -2.33
CA PRO A 82 5.15 11.46 -3.41
C PRO A 82 5.48 9.99 -3.12
N LEU A 83 4.60 9.09 -3.58
CA LEU A 83 4.81 7.64 -3.52
C LEU A 83 4.95 7.04 -4.90
N ALA A 84 5.62 5.89 -4.95
CA ALA A 84 5.70 5.06 -6.15
C ALA A 84 4.73 3.88 -6.03
N LEU A 85 3.92 3.69 -7.06
CA LEU A 85 3.00 2.57 -7.21
C LEU A 85 3.45 1.73 -8.40
N HIS A 86 3.88 0.50 -8.16
CA HIS A 86 4.35 -0.42 -9.18
C HIS A 86 3.32 -1.51 -9.44
N ASP A 87 2.71 -1.50 -10.63
CA ASP A 87 1.89 -2.59 -11.16
C ASP A 87 2.81 -3.72 -11.62
N THR A 88 2.83 -4.81 -10.87
CA THR A 88 3.69 -5.97 -11.15
C THR A 88 3.16 -6.83 -12.29
N VAL A 89 1.88 -6.67 -12.67
CA VAL A 89 1.24 -7.43 -13.76
C VAL A 89 1.62 -6.83 -15.11
N THR A 90 1.67 -5.50 -15.20
CA THR A 90 2.06 -4.79 -16.43
C THR A 90 3.51 -4.28 -16.39
N SER A 91 4.21 -4.44 -15.27
CA SER A 91 5.55 -3.90 -15.03
C SER A 91 5.63 -2.37 -15.20
N THR A 92 4.56 -1.66 -14.83
CA THR A 92 4.47 -0.20 -14.95
C THR A 92 4.57 0.46 -13.59
N THR A 93 5.37 1.53 -13.49
CA THR A 93 5.49 2.33 -12.26
C THR A 93 4.83 3.70 -12.45
N PHE A 94 4.04 4.10 -11.47
CA PHE A 94 3.36 5.39 -11.39
C PHE A 94 3.87 6.17 -10.18
N THR A 95 4.03 7.47 -10.34
CA THR A 95 4.28 8.39 -9.22
C THR A 95 2.97 9.05 -8.83
N CYS A 96 2.60 8.97 -7.55
CA CYS A 96 1.41 9.59 -6.98
C CYS A 96 1.84 10.68 -5.99
N ASP A 97 1.56 11.93 -6.34
CA ASP A 97 1.98 13.11 -5.57
C ASP A 97 1.08 13.39 -4.36
N ASP A 98 -0.09 12.76 -4.32
CA ASP A 98 -1.07 12.87 -3.25
C ASP A 98 -1.94 11.61 -3.14
N GLU A 99 -2.78 11.59 -2.12
CA GLU A 99 -3.70 10.50 -1.83
C GLU A 99 -4.75 10.26 -2.91
N ALA A 100 -5.29 11.33 -3.50
CA ALA A 100 -6.34 11.23 -4.49
C ALA A 100 -5.83 10.51 -5.75
N LYS A 101 -4.64 10.90 -6.23
CA LYS A 101 -3.94 10.27 -7.35
C LYS A 101 -3.55 8.83 -7.01
N TYR A 102 -3.12 8.55 -5.77
CA TYR A 102 -2.84 7.19 -5.31
C TYR A 102 -4.08 6.30 -5.38
N VAL A 103 -5.19 6.71 -4.78
CA VAL A 103 -6.44 5.93 -4.76
C VAL A 103 -6.98 5.70 -6.17
N GLN A 104 -6.94 6.73 -7.03
CA GLN A 104 -7.35 6.62 -8.42
C GLN A 104 -6.48 5.60 -9.18
N THR A 105 -5.16 5.70 -9.05
CA THR A 105 -4.21 4.83 -9.75
C THR A 105 -4.30 3.39 -9.27
N LEU A 106 -4.37 3.18 -7.94
CA LEU A 106 -4.59 1.86 -7.35
C LEU A 106 -5.89 1.24 -7.86
N GLY A 107 -6.99 2.01 -7.86
CA GLY A 107 -8.27 1.55 -8.38
C GLY A 107 -8.21 1.14 -9.86
N ALA A 108 -7.46 1.88 -10.69
CA ALA A 108 -7.25 1.55 -12.09
C ALA A 108 -6.48 0.23 -12.27
N ILE A 109 -5.40 0.02 -11.51
CA ILE A 109 -4.62 -1.24 -11.52
C ILE A 109 -5.51 -2.41 -11.10
N LEU A 110 -6.16 -2.32 -9.93
CA LEU A 110 -6.95 -3.42 -9.36
C LEU A 110 -8.16 -3.80 -10.23
N ARG A 111 -8.70 -2.86 -11.01
CA ARG A 111 -9.83 -3.10 -11.93
C ARG A 111 -9.38 -3.47 -13.35
N SER A 112 -8.08 -3.44 -13.63
CA SER A 112 -7.55 -3.66 -14.97
C SER A 112 -7.88 -5.07 -15.50
N PRO A 113 -8.04 -5.24 -16.84
CA PRO A 113 -8.28 -6.56 -17.41
C PRO A 113 -7.22 -7.62 -17.06
N PRO A 114 -5.90 -7.29 -17.02
CA PRO A 114 -4.88 -8.25 -16.57
C PRO A 114 -5.09 -8.73 -15.14
N VAL A 115 -5.35 -7.82 -14.20
CA VAL A 115 -5.61 -8.20 -12.80
C VAL A 115 -6.89 -9.03 -12.69
N ARG A 116 -7.98 -8.64 -13.37
CA ARG A 116 -9.22 -9.43 -13.36
C ARG A 116 -9.04 -10.86 -13.85
N ARG A 117 -8.14 -11.10 -14.81
CA ARG A 117 -7.81 -12.45 -15.30
C ARG A 117 -7.04 -13.29 -14.27
N ILE A 118 -6.27 -12.65 -13.38
CA ILE A 118 -5.60 -13.34 -12.27
C ILE A 118 -6.60 -13.74 -11.18
N LEU A 119 -7.67 -12.94 -11.00
CA LEU A 119 -8.68 -13.15 -9.98
C LEU A 119 -9.83 -14.10 -10.42
N SER A 120 -9.88 -14.51 -11.68
CA SER A 120 -10.89 -15.42 -12.25
C SER A 120 -10.42 -16.86 -12.22
#